data_AF-A0A1A2NPP2-F1
#
_entry.id   AF-A0A1A2NPP2-F1
#
_cell.length_a   1.000
_cell.length_b   1.000
_cell.length_c   1.000
_cell.angle_alpha   90.00
_cell.angle_beta   90.00
_cell.angle_gamma   90.00
#
_symmetry.space_group_name_H-M   'P 1'
#
loop_
_entity.id
_entity.type
_entity.pdbx_description
1 polymer ?
#
loop_
_entity_poly.entity_id
_entity_poly.type
_entity_poly.pdbx_seq_one_letter_code
_entity_poly.pdbx_strand_id
1 'polypeptide(L)'
;MSLLGTLKAARVEARRARDAEFARLVALPPTEELAAQLMAAFGPDGPKRGKPLTQYDFIKWVARRAEFTSRGQRAMSFKRLVAPVREALQVLEHSELVYLSVGGEGKPDNWHPTNRGMVALDEGYDAVAQCISARRLRNDETR
;
A
#
# COMPACT_ATOMS: atom_id res chain seq x y z
N MET A 1 -43.21 0.41 -10.74
CA MET A 1 -41.83 0.98 -10.77
C MET A 1 -41.29 0.84 -12.19
N SER A 2 -40.92 1.95 -12.84
CA SER A 2 -40.40 1.94 -14.23
C SER A 2 -38.96 1.43 -14.28
N LEU A 3 -38.63 0.66 -15.33
CA LEU A 3 -37.29 0.15 -15.63
C LEU A 3 -36.23 1.26 -15.74
N LEU A 4 -36.65 2.46 -16.16
CA LEU A 4 -35.79 3.65 -16.20
C LEU A 4 -35.49 4.20 -14.79
N GLY A 5 -36.44 4.09 -13.87
CA GLY A 5 -36.28 4.50 -12.48
C GLY A 5 -35.31 3.60 -11.71
N THR A 6 -35.40 2.29 -11.92
CA THR A 6 -34.50 1.30 -11.31
C THR A 6 -33.05 1.43 -11.84
N LEU A 7 -32.87 1.66 -13.15
CA LEU A 7 -31.56 1.92 -13.75
C LEU A 7 -30.90 3.22 -13.23
N LYS A 8 -31.70 4.28 -13.02
CA LYS A 8 -31.19 5.54 -12.48
C LYS A 8 -30.76 5.41 -11.02
N ALA A 9 -31.55 4.70 -10.21
CA ALA A 9 -31.20 4.41 -8.81
C ALA A 9 -29.91 3.57 -8.70
N ALA A 10 -29.79 2.51 -9.52
CA ALA A 10 -28.59 1.67 -9.55
C ALA A 10 -27.32 2.45 -9.92
N ARG A 11 -27.39 3.40 -10.85
CA ARG A 11 -26.25 4.27 -11.20
C ARG A 11 -25.83 5.21 -10.07
N VAL A 12 -26.79 5.77 -9.33
CA VAL A 12 -26.51 6.64 -8.18
C VAL A 12 -25.83 5.84 -7.08
N GLU A 13 -26.32 4.64 -6.78
CA GLU A 13 -25.73 3.77 -5.76
C GLU A 13 -24.32 3.31 -6.15
N ALA A 14 -24.13 2.89 -7.40
CA ALA A 14 -22.81 2.55 -7.91
C ALA A 14 -21.83 3.72 -7.87
N ARG A 15 -22.29 4.97 -8.03
CA ARG A 15 -21.45 6.16 -7.88
C ARG A 15 -21.08 6.41 -6.42
N ARG A 16 -22.03 6.29 -5.50
CA ARG A 16 -21.78 6.44 -4.04
C ARG A 16 -20.79 5.40 -3.52
N ALA A 17 -20.92 4.14 -3.94
CA ALA A 17 -19.98 3.09 -3.58
C ALA A 17 -18.55 3.42 -4.03
N ARG A 18 -18.39 3.92 -5.28
CA ARG A 18 -17.10 4.33 -5.83
C ARG A 18 -16.52 5.57 -5.14
N ASP A 19 -17.35 6.56 -4.81
CA ASP A 19 -16.92 7.75 -4.07
C ASP A 19 -16.49 7.38 -2.63
N ALA A 20 -17.17 6.44 -1.99
CA ALA A 20 -16.81 5.93 -0.67
C ALA A 20 -15.50 5.11 -0.68
N GLU A 21 -15.29 4.29 -1.71
CA GLU A 21 -14.04 3.54 -1.90
C GLU A 21 -12.85 4.48 -2.13
N PHE A 22 -13.04 5.54 -2.93
CA PHE A 22 -12.07 6.62 -3.07
C PHE A 22 -11.78 7.33 -1.74
N ALA A 23 -12.82 7.64 -0.96
CA ALA A 23 -12.64 8.26 0.35
C ALA A 23 -11.83 7.38 1.31
N ARG A 24 -12.05 6.06 1.31
CA ARG A 24 -11.26 5.10 2.10
C ARG A 24 -9.81 5.03 1.65
N LEU A 25 -9.57 5.01 0.33
CA LEU A 25 -8.20 5.01 -0.20
C LEU A 25 -7.43 6.28 0.17
N VAL A 26 -8.13 7.41 0.32
CA VAL A 26 -7.53 8.69 0.71
C VAL A 26 -7.40 8.82 2.24
N ALA A 27 -8.29 8.21 3.01
CA ALA A 27 -8.26 8.18 4.47
C ALA A 27 -7.29 7.12 5.03
N LEU A 28 -6.12 6.98 4.38
CA LEU A 28 -5.12 5.95 4.60
C LEU A 28 -4.94 5.59 6.08
N PRO A 29 -4.73 4.30 6.40
CA PRO A 29 -4.50 3.89 7.76
C PRO A 29 -3.21 4.51 8.31
N PRO A 30 -2.99 4.46 9.64
CA PRO A 30 -1.73 4.89 10.24
C PRO A 30 -0.52 4.26 9.54
N THR A 31 0.61 4.98 9.47
CA THR A 31 1.77 4.60 8.67
C THR A 31 2.29 3.19 8.98
N GLU A 32 2.30 2.78 10.25
CA GLU A 32 2.72 1.42 10.67
C GLU A 32 1.77 0.33 10.14
N GLU A 33 0.46 0.58 10.15
CA GLU A 33 -0.54 -0.33 9.61
C GLU A 33 -0.44 -0.40 8.07
N LEU A 34 -0.24 0.76 7.42
CA LEU A 34 0.03 0.81 5.99
C LEU A 34 1.29 0.01 5.64
N ALA A 35 2.37 0.17 6.41
CA ALA A 35 3.62 -0.58 6.23
C ALA A 35 3.38 -2.09 6.31
N ALA A 36 2.70 -2.56 7.35
CA ALA A 36 2.37 -3.98 7.49
C ALA A 36 1.56 -4.50 6.29
N GLN A 37 0.59 -3.71 5.81
CA GLN A 37 -0.17 -4.05 4.61
C GLN A 37 0.72 -4.08 3.35
N LEU A 38 1.64 -3.13 3.17
CA LEU A 38 2.53 -3.08 2.00
C LEU A 38 3.47 -4.28 1.92
N MET A 39 3.82 -4.91 3.04
CA MET A 39 4.66 -6.10 3.04
C MET A 39 4.05 -7.25 2.20
N ALA A 40 2.72 -7.37 2.19
CA ALA A 40 2.01 -8.35 1.38
C ALA A 40 2.20 -8.17 -0.14
N ALA A 41 2.70 -7.01 -0.60
CA ALA A 41 3.04 -6.82 -2.01
C ALA A 41 4.22 -7.69 -2.46
N PHE A 42 5.04 -8.21 -1.55
CA PHE A 42 6.10 -9.19 -1.90
C PHE A 42 5.58 -10.63 -2.01
N GLY A 43 4.35 -10.88 -1.56
CA GLY A 43 3.71 -12.19 -1.57
C GLY A 43 3.24 -12.65 -2.96
N PRO A 44 2.57 -13.82 -3.03
CA PRO A 44 2.12 -14.41 -4.29
C PRO A 44 1.12 -13.53 -5.06
N ASP A 45 0.31 -12.74 -4.35
CA ASP A 45 -0.68 -11.81 -4.93
C ASP A 45 -0.11 -10.39 -5.19
N GLY A 46 1.20 -10.26 -5.05
CA GLY A 46 1.96 -9.04 -5.28
C GLY A 46 1.98 -8.59 -6.75
N PRO A 47 2.41 -7.34 -7.04
CA PRO A 47 2.47 -6.84 -8.41
C PRO A 47 3.58 -7.52 -9.23
N LYS A 48 4.63 -8.05 -8.59
CA LYS A 48 5.71 -8.79 -9.24
C LYS A 48 6.18 -9.92 -8.31
N ARG A 49 5.72 -11.15 -8.55
CA ARG A 49 6.03 -12.32 -7.71
C ARG A 49 7.53 -12.52 -7.55
N GLY A 50 8.04 -12.35 -6.33
CA GLY A 50 9.44 -12.57 -5.96
C GLY A 50 10.45 -11.61 -6.60
N LYS A 51 10.02 -10.47 -7.13
CA LYS A 51 10.91 -9.46 -7.73
C LYS A 51 10.97 -8.19 -6.87
N PRO A 52 12.06 -7.43 -6.97
CA PRO A 52 12.14 -6.12 -6.35
C PRO A 52 11.04 -5.19 -6.86
N LEU A 53 10.53 -4.35 -5.96
CA LEU A 53 9.40 -3.46 -6.23
C LEU A 53 9.85 -2.00 -6.17
N THR A 54 9.40 -1.20 -7.13
CA THR A 54 9.56 0.25 -7.09
C THR A 54 8.45 0.87 -6.23
N GLN A 55 8.66 2.10 -5.74
CA GLN A 55 7.59 2.86 -5.07
C GLN A 55 6.31 2.94 -5.93
N TYR A 56 6.47 3.05 -7.25
CA TYR A 56 5.35 3.08 -8.18
C TYR A 56 4.58 1.76 -8.25
N ASP A 57 5.25 0.62 -8.10
CA ASP A 57 4.59 -0.69 -8.01
C ASP A 57 3.71 -0.77 -6.76
N PHE A 58 4.17 -0.26 -5.61
CA PHE A 58 3.37 -0.18 -4.39
C PHE A 58 2.18 0.77 -4.54
N ILE A 59 2.36 1.96 -5.12
CA ILE A 59 1.26 2.90 -5.37
C ILE A 59 0.19 2.26 -6.26
N LYS A 60 0.61 1.60 -7.35
CA LYS A 60 -0.32 0.83 -8.21
C LYS A 60 -1.02 -0.28 -7.44
N TRP A 61 -0.30 -0.98 -6.58
CA TRP A 61 -0.83 -2.09 -5.81
C TRP A 61 -1.87 -1.65 -4.78
N VAL A 62 -1.65 -0.54 -4.08
CA VAL A 62 -2.66 0.07 -3.20
C VAL A 62 -3.86 0.57 -4.00
N ALA A 63 -3.59 1.28 -5.11
CA ALA A 63 -4.62 1.84 -5.99
C ALA A 63 -5.50 0.79 -6.66
N ARG A 64 -5.06 -0.48 -6.76
CA ARG A 64 -5.87 -1.56 -7.36
C ARG A 64 -7.10 -1.92 -6.51
N ARG A 65 -7.11 -1.52 -5.22
CA ARG A 65 -8.22 -1.75 -4.28
C ARG A 65 -9.34 -0.71 -4.41
N ALA A 66 -9.28 0.16 -5.44
CA ALA A 66 -10.29 1.19 -5.67
C ALA A 66 -10.70 1.23 -7.14
N GLU A 67 -11.99 1.40 -7.38
CA GLU A 67 -12.52 1.71 -8.71
C GLU A 67 -12.47 3.22 -8.98
N PHE A 68 -11.81 3.62 -10.06
CA PHE A 68 -11.75 5.03 -10.47
C PHE A 68 -12.83 5.35 -11.51
N THR A 69 -13.60 6.41 -11.28
CA THR A 69 -14.64 6.87 -12.21
C THR A 69 -14.08 7.73 -13.35
N SER A 70 -12.85 8.22 -13.23
CA SER A 70 -12.20 9.05 -14.24
C SER A 70 -10.67 8.96 -14.18
N ARG A 71 -10.02 9.30 -15.30
CA ARG A 71 -8.56 9.45 -15.38
C ARG A 71 -8.02 10.49 -14.41
N GLY A 72 -8.75 11.59 -14.21
CA GLY A 72 -8.38 12.66 -13.26
C GLY A 72 -8.40 12.18 -11.81
N GLN A 73 -9.44 11.44 -11.41
CA GLN A 73 -9.54 10.86 -10.06
C GLN A 73 -8.40 9.87 -9.80
N ARG A 74 -8.07 9.03 -10.79
CA ARG A 74 -6.93 8.11 -10.71
C ARG A 74 -5.62 8.87 -10.53
N ALA A 75 -5.36 9.90 -11.34
CA ALA A 75 -4.14 10.70 -11.23
C ALA A 75 -4.02 11.39 -9.87
N MET A 76 -5.11 11.96 -9.34
CA MET A 76 -5.13 12.58 -8.02
C MET A 76 -4.85 11.58 -6.90
N SER A 77 -5.42 10.37 -7.00
CA SER A 77 -5.19 9.30 -6.03
C SER A 77 -3.72 8.88 -6.01
N PHE A 78 -3.13 8.67 -7.19
CA PHE A 78 -1.71 8.34 -7.31
C PHE A 78 -0.82 9.41 -6.68
N LYS A 79 -1.12 10.69 -6.93
CA LYS A 79 -0.39 11.81 -6.32
C LYS A 79 -0.49 11.80 -4.79
N ARG A 80 -1.68 11.52 -4.24
CA ARG A 80 -1.91 11.46 -2.78
C ARG A 80 -1.23 10.27 -2.11
N LEU A 81 -1.03 9.17 -2.82
CA LEU A 81 -0.37 7.98 -2.30
C LEU A 81 1.17 8.10 -2.24
N VAL A 82 1.78 9.08 -2.91
CA VAL A 82 3.25 9.18 -3.02
C VAL A 82 3.92 9.25 -1.64
N ALA A 83 3.60 10.26 -0.83
CA ALA A 83 4.25 10.44 0.47
C ALA A 83 3.90 9.31 1.46
N PRO A 84 2.63 8.94 1.65
CA PRO A 84 2.28 7.87 2.60
C PRO A 84 2.90 6.52 2.26
N VAL A 85 2.98 6.15 0.98
CA VAL A 85 3.67 4.91 0.57
C VAL A 85 5.16 5.01 0.84
N ARG A 86 5.80 6.17 0.60
CA ARG A 86 7.23 6.36 0.92
C ARG A 86 7.50 6.22 2.42
N GLU A 87 6.67 6.84 3.26
CA GLU A 87 6.80 6.77 4.72
C GLU A 87 6.60 5.34 5.24
N ALA A 88 5.60 4.62 4.71
CA ALA A 88 5.37 3.22 5.06
C ALA A 88 6.55 2.32 4.63
N LEU A 89 7.16 2.57 3.47
CA LEU A 89 8.38 1.87 3.04
C LEU A 89 9.55 2.17 3.98
N GLN A 90 9.71 3.41 4.43
CA GLN A 90 10.72 3.76 5.44
C GLN A 90 10.49 2.98 6.74
N VAL A 91 9.24 2.83 7.21
CA VAL A 91 8.94 2.00 8.39
C VAL A 91 9.39 0.54 8.18
N LEU A 92 9.12 -0.04 7.01
CA LEU A 92 9.57 -1.40 6.69
C LEU A 92 11.11 -1.51 6.65
N GLU A 93 11.80 -0.52 6.10
CA GLU A 93 13.27 -0.45 6.08
C GLU A 93 13.85 -0.38 7.49
N HIS A 94 13.31 0.51 8.33
CA HIS A 94 13.77 0.70 9.71
C HIS A 94 13.49 -0.53 10.59
N SER A 95 12.46 -1.29 10.25
CA SER A 95 12.09 -2.56 10.87
C SER A 95 12.88 -3.76 10.31
N GLU A 96 13.82 -3.52 9.39
CA GLU A 96 14.69 -4.54 8.76
C GLU A 96 13.91 -5.60 7.97
N LEU A 97 12.68 -5.29 7.55
CA LEU A 97 11.83 -6.20 6.77
C LEU A 97 12.09 -6.07 5.27
N VAL A 98 12.56 -4.91 4.84
CA VAL A 98 12.99 -4.65 3.46
C VAL A 98 14.29 -3.84 3.48
N TYR A 99 14.97 -3.80 2.34
CA TYR A 99 16.06 -2.86 2.11
C TYR A 99 15.91 -2.15 0.76
N LEU A 100 16.37 -0.91 0.71
CA LEU A 100 16.41 -0.08 -0.48
C LEU A 100 17.69 -0.32 -1.28
N SER A 101 17.55 -0.65 -2.55
CA SER A 101 18.59 -0.56 -3.57
C SER A 101 18.35 0.70 -4.40
N VAL A 102 19.21 1.70 -4.21
CA VAL A 102 19.13 2.98 -4.92
C VAL A 102 19.49 2.77 -6.38
N GLY A 103 18.62 3.26 -7.27
CA GLY A 103 18.87 3.23 -8.71
C GLY A 103 20.02 4.17 -9.08
N GLY A 104 20.83 3.78 -10.07
CA GLY A 104 21.72 4.73 -10.75
C GLY A 104 20.94 5.79 -11.54
N GLU A 105 21.65 6.70 -12.22
CA GLU A 105 21.02 7.78 -13.00
C GLU A 105 19.96 7.25 -13.97
N GLY A 106 18.75 7.81 -13.91
CA GLY A 106 17.61 7.43 -14.73
C GLY A 106 16.93 6.10 -14.37
N LYS A 107 17.39 5.39 -13.32
CA LYS A 107 16.79 4.12 -12.87
C LYS A 107 15.97 4.32 -11.60
N PRO A 108 14.83 3.63 -11.45
CA PRO A 108 14.04 3.72 -10.23
C PRO A 108 14.74 2.96 -9.09
N ASP A 109 14.55 3.49 -7.89
CA ASP A 109 14.82 2.80 -6.63
C ASP A 109 13.98 1.53 -6.51
N ASN A 110 14.56 0.49 -5.91
CA ASN A 110 13.89 -0.79 -5.68
C ASN A 110 13.97 -1.19 -4.21
N TRP A 111 12.86 -1.70 -3.70
CA TRP A 111 12.79 -2.35 -2.40
C TRP A 111 12.81 -3.85 -2.57
N HIS A 112 13.60 -4.49 -1.73
CA HIS A 112 13.80 -5.92 -1.68
C HIS A 112 13.36 -6.43 -0.30
N PRO A 113 12.63 -7.53 -0.21
CA PRO A 113 12.35 -8.12 1.09
C PRO A 113 13.65 -8.74 1.64
N THR A 114 13.89 -8.58 2.94
CA THR A 114 14.95 -9.31 3.64
C THR A 114 14.50 -10.74 3.92
N ASN A 115 15.41 -11.63 4.31
CA ASN A 115 15.03 -12.96 4.80
C ASN A 115 14.06 -12.86 6.00
N ARG A 116 14.32 -11.93 6.93
CA ARG A 116 13.43 -11.64 8.06
C ARG A 116 12.05 -11.19 7.59
N GLY A 117 12.01 -10.30 6.60
CA GLY A 117 10.76 -9.84 5.97
C GLY A 117 9.97 -11.00 5.38
N MET A 118 10.62 -11.87 4.62
CA MET A 118 9.95 -13.04 4.01
C MET A 118 9.42 -14.01 5.07
N VAL A 119 10.19 -14.31 6.11
CA VAL A 119 9.73 -15.16 7.22
C VAL A 119 8.49 -14.54 7.91
N ALA A 120 8.55 -13.26 8.25
CA ALA A 120 7.42 -12.57 8.86
C ALA A 120 6.19 -12.53 7.92
N LEU A 121 6.41 -12.37 6.61
CA LEU A 121 5.35 -12.40 5.61
C LEU A 121 4.68 -13.78 5.52
N ASP A 122 5.47 -14.86 5.54
CA ASP A 122 4.97 -16.24 5.52
C ASP A 122 4.18 -16.59 6.80
N GLU A 123 4.59 -16.05 7.95
CA GLU A 123 3.87 -16.16 9.22
C GLU A 123 2.60 -15.30 9.28
N GLY A 124 2.52 -14.26 8.43
CA GLY A 124 1.33 -13.47 8.20
C GLY A 124 1.38 -12.05 8.77
N TYR A 125 0.25 -11.36 8.63
CA TYR A 125 0.13 -9.92 8.93
C TYR A 125 0.56 -9.57 10.37
N ASP A 126 0.15 -10.35 11.36
CA ASP A 126 0.44 -10.07 12.76
C ASP A 126 1.93 -10.17 13.08
N ALA A 127 2.65 -11.12 12.46
CA ALA A 127 4.10 -11.26 12.63
C ALA A 127 4.85 -10.05 12.03
N VAL A 128 4.39 -9.53 10.89
CA VAL A 128 4.89 -8.29 10.30
C VAL A 128 4.64 -7.10 11.24
N ALA A 129 3.42 -6.95 11.75
CA ALA A 129 3.07 -5.87 12.67
C ALA A 129 3.92 -5.92 13.95
N GLN A 130 4.12 -7.11 14.53
CA GLN A 130 4.98 -7.30 15.70
C GLN A 130 6.42 -6.88 15.44
N CYS A 131 6.99 -7.20 14.27
CA CYS A 131 8.34 -6.75 13.91
C CYS A 131 8.46 -5.22 13.88
N ILE A 132 7.45 -4.53 13.34
CA ILE A 132 7.39 -3.06 13.29
C ILE A 132 7.32 -2.49 14.72
N SER A 133 6.38 -2.98 15.54
CA SER A 133 6.21 -2.49 16.91
C SER A 133 7.43 -2.77 17.80
N ALA A 134 8.05 -3.95 17.68
CA ALA A 134 9.23 -4.30 18.47
C ALA A 134 10.42 -3.37 18.19
N ARG A 135 10.54 -2.85 16.96
CA ARG A 135 11.61 -1.90 16.62
C ARG A 135 11.38 -0.54 17.27
N ARG A 136 10.14 -0.06 17.29
CA ARG A 136 9.76 1.20 17.94
C ARG A 136 10.13 1.20 19.42
N LEU A 137 9.75 0.15 20.14
CA LEU A 137 10.04 0.02 21.58
C LEU A 137 11.55 0.08 21.88
N ARG A 138 12.39 -0.58 21.07
CA ARG A 138 13.85 -0.51 21.22
C ARG A 138 14.42 0.90 21.04
N ASN A 139 13.81 1.71 20.18
CA ASN A 139 14.27 3.07 19.91
C ASN A 139 13.79 4.07 20.98
N ASP A 140 12.69 3.76 21.68
CA ASP A 140 12.17 4.57 22.78
C ASP A 140 12.94 4.31 24.10
N GLU A 141 13.47 3.10 24.31
CA GLU A 141 14.31 2.76 25.47
C GLU A 141 15.74 3.34 25.42
N THR A 142 16.18 3.83 24.26
CA THR A 142 17.52 4.37 24.05
C THR A 142 17.57 5.91 24.04
N ARG A 143 16.46 6.58 24.38
CA ARG A 143 16.34 8.04 24.50
C ARG A 143 16.21 8.47 25.96
#